data_AF-A0A960WN16-F1
#
_entry.id   AF-A0A960WN16-F1
#
_cell.length_a   1.000
_cell.length_b   1.000
_cell.length_c   1.000
_cell.angle_alpha   90.00
_cell.angle_beta   90.00
_cell.angle_gamma   90.00
#
_symmetry.space_group_name_H-M   'P 1'
#
loop_
_entity.id
_entity.type
_entity.pdbx_description
1 polymer ?
#
loop_
_entity_poly.entity_id
_entity_poly.type
_entity_poly.pdbx_seq_one_letter_code
_entity_poly.pdbx_strand_id
1 'polypeptide(L)'
;MPLRFECPHCSSRLSAGRELFHTVLNCPDCSKEFMVPAPEDIKLPTDTLKFICPHCRRKLSATPDQFGTEMPCPFVNCGKPIQVPEPDWKSVGGSD
;
A
#
# COMPACT_ATOMS: atom_id res chain seq x y z
N MET A 1 6.37 8.73 18.99
CA MET A 1 5.24 7.83 18.68
C MET A 1 5.82 6.52 18.17
N PRO A 2 5.50 5.35 18.75
CA PRO A 2 5.94 4.08 18.19
C PRO A 2 5.15 3.75 16.92
N LEU A 3 5.84 3.21 15.91
CA LEU A 3 5.24 2.69 14.68
C LEU A 3 4.67 1.31 14.97
N ARG A 4 3.42 1.07 14.56
CA ARG A 4 2.77 -0.25 14.67
C ARG A 4 2.79 -0.92 13.30
N PHE A 5 3.25 -2.15 13.25
CA PHE A 5 3.35 -2.94 12.02
C PHE A 5 3.19 -4.43 12.34
N GLU A 6 2.99 -5.24 11.30
CA GLU A 6 2.83 -6.68 11.44
C GLU A 6 4.14 -7.38 11.05
N CYS A 7 4.54 -8.39 11.81
CA CYS A 7 5.73 -9.18 11.48
C CYS A 7 5.51 -9.90 10.14
N PRO A 8 6.44 -9.83 9.17
CA PRO A 8 6.27 -10.48 7.87
C PRO A 8 6.26 -12.02 7.93
N HIS A 9 6.67 -12.60 9.07
CA HIS A 9 6.76 -14.05 9.22
C HIS A 9 5.58 -14.69 9.95
N CYS A 10 5.08 -14.04 11.01
CA CYS A 10 3.99 -14.57 11.82
C CYS A 10 2.75 -13.67 11.86
N SER A 11 2.78 -12.53 11.16
CA SER A 11 1.73 -11.51 11.17
C SER A 11 1.37 -11.00 12.58
N SER A 12 2.26 -11.19 13.55
CA SER A 12 2.05 -10.70 14.91
C SER A 12 2.17 -9.17 14.93
N ARG A 13 1.31 -8.51 15.71
CA ARG A 13 1.27 -7.04 15.80
C ARG A 13 2.40 -6.55 16.68
N LEU A 14 3.40 -5.93 16.07
CA LEU A 14 4.56 -5.37 16.74
C LEU A 14 4.49 -3.85 16.79
N SER A 15 5.26 -3.28 17.71
CA SER A 15 5.41 -1.84 17.85
C SER A 15 6.89 -1.51 18.05
N ALA A 16 7.45 -0.65 17.20
CA ALA A 16 8.86 -0.22 17.31
C ALA A 16 8.97 1.29 17.45
N GLY A 17 9.95 1.71 18.26
CA GLY A 17 10.37 3.11 18.33
C GLY A 17 11.11 3.53 17.07
N ARG A 18 11.17 4.84 16.84
CA ARG A 18 11.88 5.41 15.67
C ARG A 18 13.37 5.13 15.66
N GLU A 19 13.95 4.91 16.84
CA GLU A 19 15.36 4.53 17.00
C GLU A 19 15.68 3.13 16.45
N LEU A 20 14.65 2.30 16.26
CA LEU A 20 14.79 0.94 15.77
C LEU A 20 14.50 0.83 14.28
N PHE A 21 14.11 1.90 13.59
CA PHE A 21 13.84 1.85 12.15
C PHE A 21 15.10 1.46 11.36
N HIS A 22 14.93 0.61 10.36
CA HIS A 22 16.01 -0.01 9.57
C HIS A 22 16.99 -0.88 10.38
N THR A 23 16.64 -1.25 11.62
CA THR A 23 17.42 -2.20 12.42
C THR A 23 16.87 -3.62 12.27
N VAL A 24 17.76 -4.61 12.31
CA VAL A 24 17.37 -6.03 12.30
C VAL A 24 17.14 -6.45 13.75
N LEU A 25 15.93 -6.92 14.04
CA LEU A 25 15.53 -7.40 15.36
C LEU A 25 14.92 -8.80 15.25
N ASN A 26 14.95 -9.55 16.34
CA ASN A 26 14.24 -10.82 16.43
C ASN A 26 12.80 -10.58 16.89
N CYS A 27 11.85 -11.18 16.19
CA CYS A 27 10.45 -11.16 16.59
C CYS A 27 10.28 -11.93 17.90
N PRO A 28 9.66 -11.36 18.95
CA PRO A 28 9.46 -12.05 20.23
C PRO A 28 8.49 -13.24 20.15
N ASP A 29 7.71 -13.32 19.07
CA ASP A 29 6.66 -14.32 18.88
C ASP A 29 7.14 -15.53 18.05
N CYS A 30 7.88 -15.26 16.95
CA CYS A 30 8.39 -16.31 16.06
C CYS A 30 9.90 -16.49 16.07
N SER A 31 10.63 -15.70 16.86
CA SER A 31 12.11 -15.67 16.97
C SER A 31 12.87 -15.40 15.67
N LYS A 32 12.18 -15.11 14.57
CA LYS A 32 12.80 -14.78 13.29
C LYS A 32 13.32 -13.36 13.27
N GLU A 33 14.48 -13.20 12.67
CA GLU A 33 15.06 -11.91 12.32
C GLU A 33 14.22 -11.20 11.26
N PHE A 34 13.94 -9.92 11.49
CA PHE A 34 13.24 -9.07 10.53
C PHE A 34 13.80 -7.65 10.63
N MET A 35 13.76 -6.91 9.53
CA MET A 35 14.11 -5.49 9.54
C MET A 35 12.87 -4.68 9.95
N VAL A 36 13.03 -3.78 10.93
CA VAL A 36 11.96 -2.85 11.31
C VAL A 36 11.78 -1.85 10.17
N PRO A 37 10.62 -1.82 9.50
CA PRO A 37 10.39 -0.86 8.45
C PRO A 37 10.23 0.55 9.05
N ALA A 38 10.76 1.56 8.37
CA ALA A 38 10.45 2.95 8.70
C ALA A 38 9.01 3.27 8.25
N PRO A 39 8.34 4.28 8.83
CA PRO A 39 7.04 4.75 8.36
C PRO A 39 7.07 5.16 6.87
N GLU A 40 8.23 5.55 6.35
CA GLU A 40 8.47 5.85 4.95
C GLU A 40 8.56 4.59 4.07
N ASP A 41 8.99 3.47 4.64
CA ASP A 41 9.18 2.18 3.96
C ASP A 41 7.91 1.30 4.01
N ILE A 42 7.07 1.48 5.04
CA ILE A 42 5.71 0.95 5.05
C ILE A 42 4.88 1.72 4.01
N LYS A 43 5.03 1.33 2.73
CA LYS A 43 3.98 1.45 1.74
C LYS A 43 2.83 0.58 2.25
N LEU A 44 1.98 1.17 3.09
CA LEU A 44 0.71 0.57 3.49
C LEU A 44 0.10 -0.04 2.22
N PRO A 45 -0.55 -1.22 2.27
CA PRO A 45 -1.27 -1.83 1.14
C PRO A 45 -2.47 -0.98 0.62
N THR A 46 -2.46 0.33 0.89
CA THR A 46 -3.12 1.37 0.11
C THR A 46 -2.30 1.73 -1.15
N ASP A 47 -1.66 0.77 -1.83
CA ASP A 47 -1.33 0.95 -3.25
C ASP A 47 -2.60 0.93 -4.11
N THR A 48 -3.78 1.04 -3.48
CA THR A 48 -5.01 1.31 -4.19
C THR A 48 -5.08 2.78 -4.55
N LEU A 49 -4.92 3.10 -5.83
CA LEU A 49 -5.11 4.46 -6.32
C LEU A 49 -6.57 4.85 -6.13
N LYS A 50 -6.79 5.89 -5.32
CA LYS A 50 -8.11 6.46 -5.13
C LYS A 50 -8.37 7.49 -6.22
N PHE A 51 -9.33 7.21 -7.09
CA PHE A 51 -9.72 8.12 -8.17
C PHE A 51 -11.24 8.29 -8.21
N ILE A 52 -11.69 9.31 -8.94
CA ILE A 52 -13.12 9.62 -9.08
C ILE A 52 -13.57 9.14 -10.45
N CYS A 53 -14.63 8.35 -10.50
CA CYS A 53 -15.23 7.95 -11.77
C CYS A 53 -15.73 9.21 -12.53
N PRO A 54 -15.38 9.42 -13.80
CA PRO A 54 -15.80 10.58 -14.58
C PRO A 54 -17.31 10.60 -14.87
N HIS A 55 -17.96 9.43 -14.88
CA HIS A 55 -19.38 9.30 -15.19
C HIS A 55 -20.28 9.48 -13.98
N CYS A 56 -19.98 8.80 -12.86
CA CYS A 56 -20.83 8.81 -11.67
C CYS A 56 -20.25 9.62 -10.51
N ARG A 57 -19.08 10.25 -10.69
CA ARG A 57 -18.38 11.09 -9.69
C ARG A 57 -18.14 10.41 -8.34
N ARG A 58 -18.09 9.08 -8.34
CA ARG A 58 -17.98 8.26 -7.13
C ARG A 58 -16.53 7.87 -6.87
N LYS A 59 -16.17 7.76 -5.58
CA LYS A 59 -14.82 7.35 -5.16
C LYS A 59 -14.62 5.88 -5.48
N LEU A 60 -13.59 5.60 -6.28
CA LEU A 60 -13.13 4.28 -6.62
C LEU A 60 -11.71 4.07 -6.08
N SER A 61 -11.32 2.81 -6.00
CA SER A 61 -10.01 2.37 -5.56
C SER A 61 -9.59 1.27 -6.51
N ALA A 62 -8.54 1.49 -7.30
CA ALA A 62 -7.99 0.50 -8.21
C ALA A 62 -6.70 -0.06 -7.65
N THR A 63 -6.45 -1.36 -7.83
CA THR A 63 -5.18 -2.00 -7.50
C THR A 63 -4.12 -1.72 -8.57
N PRO A 64 -2.83 -1.92 -8.28
CA PRO A 64 -1.76 -1.70 -9.28
C PRO A 64 -1.90 -2.49 -10.56
N ASP A 65 -2.45 -3.70 -10.47
CA ASP A 65 -2.77 -4.55 -11.62
C ASP A 65 -3.84 -3.94 -12.55
N GLN A 66 -4.65 -3.01 -12.04
CA GLN A 66 -5.71 -2.34 -12.79
C GLN A 66 -5.24 -1.01 -13.39
N PHE A 67 -4.07 -0.50 -13.05
CA PHE A 67 -3.59 0.79 -13.55
C PHE A 67 -3.39 0.74 -15.06
N GLY A 68 -3.88 1.78 -15.76
CA GLY A 68 -3.83 1.85 -17.23
C GLY A 68 -4.79 0.90 -17.95
N THR A 69 -5.56 0.07 -17.22
CA THR A 69 -6.56 -0.83 -17.81
C THR A 69 -7.94 -0.17 -17.90
N GLU A 70 -8.75 -0.64 -18.86
CA GLU A 70 -10.16 -0.29 -18.93
C GLU A 70 -10.98 -1.34 -18.19
N MET A 71 -11.77 -0.90 -17.21
CA MET A 71 -12.67 -1.78 -16.47
C MET A 71 -14.08 -1.19 -16.38
N PRO A 72 -15.14 -2.00 -16.33
CA PRO A 72 -16.47 -1.50 -16.07
C PRO A 72 -16.57 -0.98 -14.62
N CYS A 73 -17.24 0.16 -14.45
CA CYS A 73 -17.46 0.73 -13.13
C CYS A 73 -18.28 -0.24 -12.25
N PRO A 74 -17.81 -0.64 -11.05
CA PRO A 74 -18.47 -1.65 -10.22
C PRO A 74 -19.80 -1.18 -9.61
N PHE A 75 -20.11 0.11 -9.73
CA PHE A 75 -21.39 0.64 -9.28
C PHE A 75 -22.50 0.27 -10.26
N VAL A 76 -23.52 -0.43 -9.76
CA VAL A 76 -24.72 -0.85 -10.51
C VAL A 76 -25.41 0.31 -11.23
N ASN A 77 -25.38 1.53 -10.65
CA ASN A 77 -25.96 2.73 -11.24
C ASN A 77 -25.08 3.38 -12.33
N CYS A 78 -23.88 2.87 -12.57
CA CYS A 78 -22.95 3.41 -13.56
C CYS A 78 -22.69 2.38 -14.67
N GLY A 79 -22.06 1.25 -14.36
CA GLY A 79 -21.74 0.17 -15.31
C GLY A 79 -20.89 0.54 -16.54
N LYS A 80 -20.62 1.83 -16.75
CA LYS A 80 -19.84 2.36 -17.89
C LYS A 80 -18.36 1.96 -17.78
N PRO A 81 -17.70 1.69 -18.91
CA PRO A 81 -16.25 1.46 -18.94
C PRO A 81 -15.52 2.72 -18.45
N ILE A 82 -14.49 2.53 -17.63
CA ILE A 82 -13.68 3.60 -17.07
C ILE A 82 -12.19 3.35 -17.30
N GLN A 83 -11.52 4.40 -17.76
CA GLN A 83 -10.08 4.62 -17.74
C GLN A 83 -9.52 4.56 -16.31
N VAL A 84 -8.85 3.49 -15.85
CA VAL A 84 -8.12 3.56 -14.58
C VAL A 84 -6.86 4.39 -14.79
N PRO A 85 -6.71 5.56 -14.13
CA PRO A 85 -5.50 6.36 -14.27
C PRO A 85 -4.30 5.62 -13.70
N GLU A 86 -3.14 5.80 -14.31
CA GLU A 86 -1.88 5.37 -13.71
C GLU A 86 -1.51 6.35 -12.59
N PRO A 87 -1.02 5.88 -11.44
CA PRO A 87 -0.49 6.77 -10.42
C PRO A 87 0.75 7.48 -10.99
N ASP A 88 0.70 8.81 -11.04
CA ASP A 88 1.89 9.66 -11.25
C ASP A 88 2.71 9.68 -9.96
N TRP A 89 3.18 8.51 -9.51
CA TRP A 89 4.25 8.47 -8.52
C TRP A 89 5.54 8.36 -9.33
N LYS A 90 6.29 9.48 -9.37
CA LYS A 90 7.71 9.37 -9.67
C LYS A 90 8.31 8.40 -8.66
N SER A 91 8.67 7.22 -9.12
CA SER A 91 9.54 6.29 -8.41
C SER A 91 10.84 7.01 -8.07
N VAL A 92 10.95 7.60 -6.88
CA VAL A 92 12.26 7.87 -6.26
C VAL A 92 12.77 6.52 -5.79
N GLY A 93 13.39 5.81 -6.73
CA GLY A 93 13.84 4.42 -6.54
C GLY A 93 14.40 3.86 -7.84
N GLY A 94 15.37 4.56 -8.42
CA GLY A 94 16.06 4.13 -9.63
C GLY A 94 17.45 4.75 -9.71
N SER A 95 18.45 3.91 -9.40
CA SER A 95 19.84 3.87 -9.90
C SER A 95 20.81 5.04 -9.63
N ASP A 96 21.87 4.74 -8.90
CA ASP A 96 23.22 4.64 -9.49
C ASP A 96 23.90 3.36 -8.96
#